data_AF-A0A661T528-F1
#
_entry.id   AF-A0A661T528-F1
#
_cell.length_a   1.000
_cell.length_b   1.000
_cell.length_c   1.000
_cell.angle_alpha   90.00
_cell.angle_beta   90.00
_cell.angle_gamma   90.00
#
_symmetry.space_group_name_H-M   'P 1'
#
loop_
_entity.id
_entity.type
_entity.pdbx_description
1 polymer ?
#
loop_
_entity_poly.entity_id
_entity_poly.type
_entity_poly.pdbx_seq_one_letter_code
_entity_poly.pdbx_strand_id
1 'polypeptide(L)'
;SRYGALLLVDEAHSLGVLGERGRGLAEEAGVEDAVDFIVGTFSKSLGAIGGYCVSDHPELELIRCASRPYIFTASPSPSIIASTRAALGILRTRPELRRRLWENSLRLYRGLTDMGYALGPEPSPIVSVRIGDSEQAVAMWTGLLERGVYVNMVLPPATPDGGALLRCSMSAGHTPEQVDAICAAFASIRGPAGEARPA
;
A
#
# COMPACT_ATOMS: atom_id res chain seq x y z
N SER A 1 22.29 9.53 16.46
CA SER A 1 22.26 8.07 16.26
C SER A 1 23.58 7.44 16.74
N ARG A 2 23.62 6.14 17.09
CA ARG A 2 24.83 5.41 17.57
C ARG A 2 26.04 5.48 16.61
N TYR A 3 25.78 5.64 15.31
CA TYR A 3 26.80 5.56 14.26
C TYR A 3 26.97 6.86 13.46
N GLY A 4 26.30 7.95 13.85
CA GLY A 4 26.35 9.22 13.12
C GLY A 4 25.80 9.16 11.69
N ALA A 5 25.05 8.11 11.34
CA ALA A 5 24.39 7.99 10.05
C ALA A 5 23.10 8.82 10.00
N LEU A 6 22.79 9.32 8.80
CA LEU A 6 21.50 9.91 8.45
C LEU A 6 20.49 8.81 8.11
N LEU A 7 19.24 9.01 8.53
CA LEU A 7 18.12 8.12 8.29
C LEU A 7 17.14 8.75 7.29
N LEU A 8 16.93 8.05 6.17
CA LEU A 8 15.89 8.36 5.20
C LEU A 8 14.82 7.27 5.24
N VAL A 9 13.54 7.68 5.35
CA VAL A 9 12.39 6.77 5.38
C VAL A 9 11.46 7.08 4.20
N ASP A 10 11.07 6.05 3.45
CA ASP A 10 10.03 6.14 2.42
C ASP A 10 8.66 5.81 3.03
N GLU A 11 7.81 6.83 3.13
CA GLU A 11 6.45 6.75 3.67
C GLU A 11 5.38 6.62 2.58
N ALA A 12 5.74 6.18 1.36
CA ALA A 12 4.81 6.13 0.23
C ALA A 12 3.55 5.28 0.49
N HIS A 13 3.69 4.15 1.19
CA HIS A 13 2.57 3.24 1.46
C HIS A 13 1.85 3.52 2.79
N SER A 14 2.37 4.43 3.59
CA SER A 14 1.99 4.66 4.99
C SER A 14 1.45 6.07 5.22
N LEU A 15 1.81 7.06 4.40
CA LEU A 15 1.20 8.39 4.41
C LEU A 15 -0.32 8.28 4.21
N GLY A 16 -1.08 8.90 5.10
CA GLY A 16 -2.54 8.86 5.15
C GLY A 16 -3.14 7.56 5.70
N VAL A 17 -2.28 6.58 6.02
CA VAL A 17 -2.67 5.21 6.37
C VAL A 17 -2.29 4.86 7.81
N LEU A 18 -1.07 5.20 8.22
CA LEU A 18 -0.50 4.90 9.54
C LEU A 18 -0.34 6.15 10.38
N GLY A 19 -0.32 5.98 11.69
CA GLY A 19 -0.13 7.06 12.65
C GLY A 19 -1.41 7.83 12.97
N GLU A 20 -1.41 8.49 14.13
CA GLU A 20 -2.58 9.20 14.65
C GLU A 20 -3.03 10.33 13.72
N ARG A 21 -2.09 11.04 13.08
CA ARG A 21 -2.41 12.15 12.16
C ARG A 21 -2.25 11.72 10.70
N GLY A 22 -1.92 10.47 10.44
CA GLY A 22 -1.75 9.94 9.09
C GLY A 22 -0.44 10.37 8.44
N ARG A 23 0.61 10.64 9.21
CA ARG A 23 1.90 11.06 8.67
C ARG A 23 2.76 9.90 8.19
N GLY A 24 2.54 8.70 8.73
CA GLY A 24 3.26 7.51 8.32
C GLY A 24 3.62 6.59 9.48
N LEU A 25 4.45 5.59 9.19
CA LEU A 25 4.95 4.61 10.15
C LEU A 25 5.85 5.27 11.19
N ALA A 26 6.67 6.25 10.81
CA ALA A 26 7.54 6.96 11.74
C ALA A 26 6.74 7.69 12.83
N GLU A 27 5.59 8.28 12.49
CA GLU A 27 4.65 8.83 13.47
C GLU A 27 4.07 7.73 14.36
N GLU A 28 3.58 6.64 13.76
CA GLU A 28 2.98 5.52 14.50
C GLU A 28 3.95 4.86 15.50
N ALA A 29 5.21 4.73 15.11
CA ALA A 29 6.28 4.21 15.95
C ALA A 29 6.84 5.24 16.95
N GLY A 30 6.39 6.50 16.91
CA GLY A 30 6.86 7.56 17.81
C GLY A 30 8.32 7.96 17.59
N VAL A 31 8.83 7.81 16.36
CA VAL A 31 10.23 8.07 16.00
C VAL A 31 10.39 9.12 14.89
N GLU A 32 9.33 9.86 14.56
CA GLU A 32 9.35 10.89 13.51
C GLU A 32 10.51 11.89 13.69
N ASP A 33 10.77 12.35 14.92
CA ASP A 33 11.88 13.27 15.25
C ASP A 33 13.28 12.67 15.07
N ALA A 34 13.39 11.34 14.93
CA ALA A 34 14.65 10.64 14.71
C ALA A 34 14.93 10.35 13.22
N VAL A 35 14.02 10.73 12.32
CA VAL A 35 14.17 10.57 10.87
C VAL A 35 14.67 11.86 10.26
N ASP A 36 15.84 11.82 9.63
CA ASP A 36 16.44 13.01 9.01
C ASP A 36 15.69 13.41 7.72
N PHE A 37 15.25 12.45 6.91
CA PHE A 37 14.55 12.71 5.65
C PHE A 37 13.36 11.77 5.49
N ILE A 38 12.18 12.32 5.22
CA ILE A 38 11.00 11.55 4.83
C ILE A 38 10.74 11.80 3.35
N VAL A 39 10.70 10.73 2.57
CA VAL A 39 10.29 10.76 1.17
C VAL A 39 8.95 10.07 0.99
N GLY A 40 8.25 10.41 -0.10
CA GLY A 40 7.02 9.72 -0.46
C GLY A 40 6.51 10.11 -1.83
N THR A 41 5.29 9.66 -2.15
CA THR A 41 4.68 9.86 -3.46
C THR A 41 3.30 10.48 -3.40
N PHE A 42 2.93 11.22 -4.44
CA PHE A 42 1.58 11.71 -4.63
C PHE A 42 0.65 10.66 -5.29
N SER A 43 1.18 9.54 -5.79
CA SER A 43 0.42 8.57 -6.60
C SER A 43 -0.35 7.48 -5.86
N LYS A 44 -0.32 7.51 -4.52
CA LYS A 44 -1.01 6.54 -3.67
C LYS A 44 -2.17 7.22 -2.95
N SER A 45 -2.07 7.42 -1.64
CA SER A 45 -3.11 8.03 -0.81
C SER A 45 -3.54 9.42 -1.27
N LEU A 46 -2.69 10.12 -2.02
CA LEU A 46 -2.94 11.49 -2.52
C LEU A 46 -3.54 11.54 -3.93
N GLY A 47 -3.64 10.41 -4.65
CA GLY A 47 -4.37 10.30 -5.92
C GLY A 47 -3.89 11.19 -7.07
N ALA A 48 -2.62 11.61 -7.07
CA ALA A 48 -2.03 12.49 -8.07
C ALA A 48 -0.70 11.90 -8.61
N ILE A 49 0.19 12.71 -9.19
CA ILE A 49 1.49 12.22 -9.71
C ILE A 49 2.60 13.12 -9.17
N GLY A 50 3.69 12.50 -8.72
CA GLY A 50 4.86 13.20 -8.20
C GLY A 50 5.42 12.54 -6.94
N GLY A 51 6.45 13.17 -6.39
CA GLY A 51 7.10 12.77 -5.15
C GLY A 51 7.51 13.97 -4.33
N TYR A 52 7.83 13.73 -3.07
CA TYR A 52 8.28 14.75 -2.15
C TYR A 52 9.43 14.22 -1.28
N CYS A 53 10.21 15.16 -0.75
CA CYS A 53 11.17 14.95 0.32
C CYS A 53 10.94 16.08 1.32
N VAL A 54 10.78 15.75 2.60
CA VAL A 54 10.67 16.70 3.71
C VAL A 54 11.75 16.37 4.75
N SER A 55 12.29 17.41 5.36
CA SER A 55 13.38 17.32 6.32
C SER A 55 13.53 18.66 7.04
N ASP A 56 13.92 18.62 8.30
CA ASP A 56 14.37 19.81 9.05
C ASP A 56 15.87 20.10 8.87
N HIS A 57 16.57 19.26 8.08
CA HIS A 57 17.99 19.43 7.81
C HIS A 57 18.23 20.76 7.04
N PRO A 58 19.14 21.63 7.52
CA PRO A 58 19.34 22.96 6.94
C PRO A 58 19.82 22.92 5.48
N GLU A 59 20.42 21.82 5.07
CA GLU A 59 20.92 21.61 3.70
C GLU A 59 19.90 20.98 2.74
N LEU A 60 18.64 20.75 3.13
CA LEU A 60 17.61 20.20 2.23
C LEU A 60 17.52 21.00 0.91
N GLU A 61 17.65 22.33 0.99
CA GLU A 61 17.61 23.18 -0.21
C GLU A 61 18.78 22.94 -1.17
N LEU A 62 19.94 22.49 -0.68
CA LEU A 62 21.06 22.10 -1.55
C LEU A 62 20.70 20.88 -2.41
N ILE A 63 19.84 19.97 -1.94
CA ILE A 63 19.37 18.82 -2.72
C ILE A 63 18.64 19.31 -3.97
N ARG A 64 17.88 20.41 -3.90
CA ARG A 64 17.21 20.99 -5.08
C ARG A 64 18.21 21.47 -6.14
N CYS A 65 19.35 22.01 -5.70
CA CYS A 65 20.41 22.50 -6.58
C CYS A 65 21.34 21.41 -7.11
N ALA A 66 21.44 20.26 -6.42
CA ALA A 66 22.31 19.15 -6.82
C ALA A 66 21.57 18.03 -7.57
N SER A 67 20.26 17.91 -7.37
CA SER A 67 19.46 16.82 -7.95
C SER A 67 19.16 17.03 -9.42
N ARG A 68 19.81 16.25 -10.29
CA ARG A 68 19.55 16.27 -11.74
C ARG A 68 18.08 16.04 -12.09
N PRO A 69 17.36 15.06 -11.48
CA PRO A 69 15.93 14.87 -11.73
C PRO A 69 15.05 16.03 -11.26
N TYR A 70 15.54 16.89 -10.37
CA TYR A 70 14.81 18.08 -9.94
C TYR A 70 15.03 19.27 -10.89
N ILE A 71 16.29 19.50 -11.32
CA ILE A 71 16.65 20.66 -12.17
C ILE A 71 16.27 20.44 -13.63
N PHE A 72 16.56 19.26 -14.17
CA PHE A 72 16.46 18.98 -15.61
C PHE A 72 15.12 18.34 -15.99
N THR A 73 14.04 18.73 -15.31
CA THR A 73 12.68 18.31 -15.62
C THR A 73 11.71 19.50 -15.52
N ALA A 74 10.59 19.45 -16.23
CA ALA A 74 9.52 20.43 -16.07
C ALA A 74 8.82 20.22 -14.71
N SER A 75 8.38 21.32 -14.10
CA SER A 75 7.57 21.25 -12.88
C SER A 75 6.24 20.51 -13.11
N PRO A 76 5.66 19.86 -12.08
CA PRO A 76 4.31 19.31 -12.17
C PRO A 76 3.29 20.37 -12.62
N SER A 77 2.25 19.95 -13.33
CA SER A 77 1.20 20.88 -13.77
C SER A 77 0.46 21.50 -12.58
N PRO A 78 -0.07 22.73 -12.70
CA PRO A 78 -0.80 23.38 -11.63
C PRO A 78 -1.98 22.56 -11.08
N SER A 79 -2.67 21.80 -11.96
CA SER A 79 -3.80 20.95 -11.56
C SER A 79 -3.36 19.81 -10.64
N ILE A 80 -2.20 19.21 -10.88
CA ILE A 80 -1.62 18.15 -10.03
C ILE A 80 -1.25 18.69 -8.65
N ILE A 81 -0.65 19.88 -8.58
CA ILE A 81 -0.32 20.51 -7.30
C ILE A 81 -1.60 20.88 -6.53
N ALA A 82 -2.61 21.42 -7.21
CA ALA A 82 -3.88 21.78 -6.60
C ALA A 82 -4.62 20.56 -6.03
N SER A 83 -4.74 19.47 -6.80
CA SER A 83 -5.40 18.24 -6.34
C SER A 83 -4.65 17.59 -5.18
N THR A 84 -3.32 17.55 -5.23
CA THR A 84 -2.48 17.03 -4.14
C THR A 84 -2.70 17.81 -2.84
N ARG A 85 -2.73 19.15 -2.91
CA ARG A 85 -2.98 20.01 -1.74
C ARG A 85 -4.39 19.78 -1.16
N ALA A 86 -5.39 19.61 -2.01
CA ALA A 86 -6.75 19.28 -1.58
C ALA A 86 -6.81 17.91 -0.90
N ALA A 87 -6.15 16.89 -1.46
CA ALA A 87 -6.06 15.55 -0.87
C ALA A 87 -5.35 15.56 0.49
N LEU A 88 -4.24 16.29 0.65
CA LEU A 88 -3.58 16.50 1.94
C LEU A 88 -4.52 17.16 2.97
N GLY A 89 -5.30 18.16 2.53
CA GLY A 89 -6.32 18.79 3.36
C GLY A 89 -7.36 17.80 3.86
N ILE A 90 -7.86 16.92 2.97
CA ILE A 90 -8.79 15.85 3.30
C ILE A 90 -8.19 14.86 4.29
N LEU A 91 -6.98 14.34 4.04
CA LEU A 91 -6.33 13.38 4.94
C LEU A 91 -6.17 13.93 6.36
N ARG A 92 -5.88 15.23 6.48
CA ARG A 92 -5.72 15.90 7.78
C ARG A 92 -7.05 16.11 8.52
N THR A 93 -8.15 16.40 7.81
CA THR A 93 -9.42 16.76 8.45
C THR A 93 -10.43 15.62 8.55
N ARG A 94 -10.17 14.49 7.90
CA ARG A 94 -11.10 13.36 7.78
C ARG A 94 -10.51 12.03 8.28
N PRO A 95 -10.20 11.91 9.59
CA PRO A 95 -9.62 10.69 10.16
C PRO A 95 -10.52 9.46 10.02
N GLU A 96 -11.82 9.65 9.79
CA GLU A 96 -12.76 8.55 9.55
C GLU A 96 -12.43 7.76 8.27
N LEU A 97 -11.75 8.38 7.28
CA LEU A 97 -11.30 7.67 6.07
C LEU A 97 -10.24 6.62 6.42
N ARG A 98 -9.27 6.97 7.26
CA ARG A 98 -8.23 6.05 7.72
C ARG A 98 -8.83 4.93 8.58
N ARG A 99 -9.76 5.26 9.48
CA ARG A 99 -10.49 4.23 10.26
C ARG A 99 -11.22 3.25 9.35
N ARG A 100 -11.99 3.75 8.37
CA ARG A 100 -12.73 2.92 7.41
C ARG A 100 -11.80 2.05 6.55
N LEU A 101 -10.66 2.59 6.12
CA LEU A 101 -9.62 1.82 5.41
C LEU A 101 -9.18 0.61 6.25
N TRP A 102 -8.85 0.84 7.53
CA TRP A 102 -8.42 -0.22 8.44
C TRP A 102 -9.52 -1.23 8.75
N GLU A 103 -10.75 -0.80 8.98
CA GLU A 103 -11.91 -1.68 9.14
C GLU A 103 -12.09 -2.61 7.93
N ASN A 104 -12.04 -2.04 6.72
CA ASN A 104 -12.13 -2.81 5.47
C ASN A 104 -10.96 -3.80 5.33
N SER A 105 -9.75 -3.37 5.69
CA SER A 105 -8.54 -4.19 5.58
C SER A 105 -8.54 -5.37 6.54
N LEU A 106 -8.92 -5.13 7.80
CA LEU A 106 -9.06 -6.16 8.82
C LEU A 106 -10.18 -7.14 8.49
N ARG A 107 -11.30 -6.65 7.94
CA ARG A 107 -12.42 -7.49 7.49
C ARG A 107 -11.97 -8.46 6.39
N LEU A 108 -11.30 -7.95 5.36
CA LEU A 108 -10.77 -8.80 4.29
C LEU A 108 -9.71 -9.78 4.82
N TYR A 109 -8.75 -9.29 5.62
CA TYR A 109 -7.69 -10.12 6.18
C TYR A 109 -8.27 -11.28 7.00
N ARG A 110 -9.23 -11.01 7.90
CA ARG A 110 -9.94 -12.04 8.67
C ARG A 110 -10.71 -13.00 7.77
N GLY A 111 -11.50 -12.48 6.83
CA GLY A 111 -12.29 -13.31 5.91
C GLY A 111 -11.42 -14.29 5.12
N LEU A 112 -10.28 -13.84 4.59
CA LEU A 112 -9.36 -14.73 3.87
C LEU A 112 -8.61 -15.69 4.79
N THR A 113 -8.26 -15.26 6.01
CA THR A 113 -7.63 -16.12 7.03
C THR A 113 -8.56 -17.23 7.47
N ASP A 114 -9.84 -16.93 7.75
CA ASP A 114 -10.86 -17.88 8.16
C ASP A 114 -11.18 -18.88 7.03
N MET A 115 -11.04 -18.43 5.78
CA MET A 115 -11.07 -19.29 4.60
C MET A 115 -9.80 -20.13 4.44
N GLY A 116 -8.77 -19.99 5.28
CA GLY A 116 -7.56 -20.79 5.22
C GLY A 116 -6.62 -20.44 4.05
N TYR A 117 -6.65 -19.21 3.55
CA TYR A 117 -5.62 -18.71 2.65
C TYR A 117 -4.33 -18.40 3.41
N ALA A 118 -3.18 -18.73 2.81
CA ALA A 118 -1.89 -18.26 3.30
C ALA A 118 -1.74 -16.77 2.94
N LEU A 119 -1.72 -15.90 3.95
CA LEU A 119 -1.57 -14.46 3.74
C LEU A 119 -0.13 -14.00 3.95
N GLY A 120 0.13 -12.74 3.60
CA GLY A 120 1.31 -12.02 4.08
C GLY A 120 1.36 -11.91 5.61
N PRO A 121 2.33 -11.17 6.17
CA PRO A 121 2.51 -11.03 7.61
C PRO A 121 1.38 -10.19 8.24
N GLU A 122 1.71 -9.30 9.18
CA GLU A 122 0.75 -8.50 9.93
C GLU A 122 -0.28 -7.80 9.03
N PRO A 123 -1.54 -7.65 9.50
CA PRO A 123 -2.58 -6.97 8.74
C PRO A 123 -2.15 -5.57 8.31
N SER A 124 -2.32 -5.27 7.03
CA SER A 124 -2.14 -3.93 6.48
C SER A 124 -3.21 -3.67 5.42
N PRO A 125 -3.37 -2.42 4.93
CA PRO A 125 -4.22 -2.14 3.79
C PRO A 125 -3.81 -2.80 2.47
N ILE A 126 -2.70 -3.52 2.48
CA ILE A 126 -2.28 -4.42 1.41
C ILE A 126 -2.41 -5.85 1.94
N VAL A 127 -3.51 -6.52 1.58
CA VAL A 127 -3.75 -7.92 1.95
C VAL A 127 -3.26 -8.80 0.79
N SER A 128 -2.16 -9.52 1.02
CA SER A 128 -1.55 -10.37 -0.02
C SER A 128 -1.85 -11.85 0.24
N VAL A 129 -2.45 -12.54 -0.74
CA VAL A 129 -2.61 -14.00 -0.74
C VAL A 129 -1.39 -14.62 -1.42
N ARG A 130 -0.73 -15.54 -0.72
CA ARG A 130 0.44 -16.28 -1.21
C ARG A 130 -0.01 -17.53 -1.96
N ILE A 131 0.54 -17.76 -3.14
CA ILE A 131 0.25 -18.91 -3.99
C ILE A 131 1.59 -19.52 -4.40
N GLY A 132 1.77 -20.83 -4.17
CA GLY A 132 3.05 -21.49 -4.46
C GLY A 132 3.33 -21.62 -5.96
N ASP A 133 2.29 -21.81 -6.76
CA ASP A 133 2.38 -22.09 -8.18
C ASP A 133 1.85 -20.92 -9.05
N SER A 134 2.55 -20.63 -10.15
CA SER A 134 2.19 -19.52 -11.04
C SER A 134 0.96 -19.82 -11.89
N GLU A 135 0.76 -21.07 -12.34
CA GLU A 135 -0.43 -21.43 -13.12
C GLU A 135 -1.69 -21.34 -12.24
N GLN A 136 -1.61 -21.83 -11.00
CA GLN A 136 -2.66 -21.67 -10.00
C GLN A 136 -2.97 -20.20 -9.73
N ALA A 137 -1.95 -19.34 -9.64
CA ALA A 137 -2.15 -17.91 -9.41
C ALA A 137 -2.88 -17.23 -10.58
N VAL A 138 -2.52 -17.57 -11.82
CA VAL A 138 -3.20 -17.07 -13.03
C VAL A 138 -4.65 -17.57 -13.09
N ALA A 139 -4.90 -18.83 -12.76
CA ALA A 139 -6.25 -19.41 -12.73
C ALA A 139 -7.13 -18.73 -11.66
N MET A 140 -6.60 -18.54 -10.45
CA MET A 140 -7.29 -17.82 -9.38
C MET A 140 -7.55 -16.36 -9.75
N TRP A 141 -6.55 -15.67 -10.29
CA TRP A 141 -6.70 -14.27 -10.73
C TRP A 141 -7.77 -14.12 -11.80
N THR A 142 -7.78 -15.01 -12.80
CA THR A 142 -8.81 -15.04 -13.85
C THR A 142 -10.19 -15.28 -13.24
N GLY A 143 -10.30 -16.27 -12.33
CA GLY A 143 -11.56 -16.58 -11.66
C GLY A 143 -12.12 -15.43 -10.81
N LEU A 144 -11.25 -14.66 -10.13
CA LEU A 144 -11.64 -13.44 -9.42
C LEU A 144 -12.12 -12.36 -10.40
N LEU A 145 -11.39 -12.17 -11.49
CA LEU A 145 -11.71 -11.15 -12.50
C LEU A 145 -13.08 -11.42 -13.16
N GLU A 146 -13.37 -12.68 -13.50
CA GLU A 146 -14.67 -13.11 -14.02
C GLU A 146 -15.84 -12.85 -13.04
N ARG A 147 -15.53 -12.77 -11.74
CA ARG A 147 -16.50 -12.43 -10.66
C ARG A 147 -16.52 -10.94 -10.34
N GLY A 148 -15.86 -10.11 -11.16
CA GLY A 148 -15.81 -8.66 -11.01
C GLY A 148 -14.81 -8.18 -9.96
N VAL A 149 -13.89 -9.02 -9.50
CA VAL A 149 -12.86 -8.66 -8.51
C VAL A 149 -11.49 -8.60 -9.17
N TYR A 150 -10.98 -7.38 -9.36
CA TYR A 150 -9.61 -7.18 -9.81
C TYR A 150 -8.65 -7.08 -8.62
N VAL A 151 -7.57 -7.86 -8.68
CA VAL A 151 -6.44 -7.80 -7.74
C VAL A 151 -5.13 -7.71 -8.51
N ASN A 152 -4.08 -7.17 -7.89
CA ASN A 152 -2.76 -7.12 -8.52
C ASN A 152 -2.09 -8.49 -8.39
N MET A 153 -1.78 -9.13 -9.50
CA MET A 153 -0.98 -10.37 -9.51
C MET A 153 0.52 -10.02 -9.61
N VAL A 154 1.33 -10.67 -8.78
CA VAL A 154 2.79 -10.57 -8.80
C VAL A 154 3.36 -11.97 -9.02
N LEU A 155 4.12 -12.15 -10.09
CA LEU A 155 4.73 -13.42 -10.49
C LEU A 155 6.26 -13.38 -10.32
N PRO A 156 6.95 -14.52 -10.23
CA PRO A 156 8.41 -14.58 -10.33
C PRO A 156 8.93 -13.90 -11.61
N PRO A 157 10.10 -13.23 -11.58
CA PRO A 157 11.07 -13.10 -10.48
C PRO A 157 10.78 -11.94 -9.52
N ALA A 158 9.62 -11.28 -9.61
CA ALA A 158 9.27 -10.15 -8.75
C ALA A 158 8.95 -10.56 -7.29
N THR A 159 8.81 -11.87 -7.04
CA THR A 159 8.65 -12.49 -5.74
C THR A 159 9.94 -13.21 -5.33
N PRO A 160 10.44 -13.02 -4.10
CA PRO A 160 11.72 -13.60 -3.66
C PRO A 160 11.68 -15.13 -3.48
N ASP A 161 10.49 -15.69 -3.20
CA ASP A 161 10.34 -17.10 -2.81
C ASP A 161 9.95 -18.02 -3.98
N GLY A 162 10.00 -17.54 -5.23
CA GLY A 162 9.61 -18.31 -6.43
C GLY A 162 8.11 -18.60 -6.59
N GLY A 163 7.28 -18.26 -5.59
CA GLY A 163 5.82 -18.30 -5.68
C GLY A 163 5.19 -17.04 -6.27
N ALA A 164 3.87 -16.97 -6.31
CA ALA A 164 3.09 -15.82 -6.78
C ALA A 164 2.29 -15.17 -5.64
N LEU A 165 1.87 -13.91 -5.84
CA LEU A 165 1.03 -13.16 -4.92
C LEU A 165 -0.20 -12.59 -5.63
N LEU A 166 -1.36 -12.69 -4.98
CA LEU A 166 -2.52 -11.87 -5.32
C LEU A 166 -2.67 -10.78 -4.25
N ARG A 167 -2.36 -9.54 -4.64
CA ARG A 167 -2.29 -8.39 -3.75
C ARG A 167 -3.56 -7.55 -3.84
N CYS A 168 -4.39 -7.66 -2.82
CA CYS A 168 -5.58 -6.83 -2.61
C CYS A 168 -5.16 -5.50 -1.96
N SER A 169 -5.37 -4.39 -2.66
CA SER A 169 -5.10 -3.04 -2.14
C SER A 169 -6.42 -2.42 -1.70
N MET A 170 -6.60 -2.30 -0.39
CA MET A 170 -7.84 -1.83 0.20
C MET A 170 -7.93 -0.31 0.13
N SER A 171 -9.17 0.18 0.08
CA SER A 171 -9.49 1.58 -0.02
C SER A 171 -10.52 1.94 1.05
N ALA A 172 -10.40 3.16 1.57
CA ALA A 172 -11.48 3.78 2.32
C ALA A 172 -12.74 3.94 1.44
N GLY A 173 -12.65 3.88 0.12
CA GLY A 173 -13.79 3.95 -0.78
C GLY A 173 -14.64 2.68 -0.83
N HIS A 174 -14.13 1.53 -0.37
CA HIS A 174 -14.90 0.29 -0.37
C HIS A 174 -16.02 0.34 0.69
N THR A 175 -17.21 -0.12 0.31
CA THR A 175 -18.29 -0.38 1.27
C THR A 175 -18.10 -1.76 1.93
N PRO A 176 -18.68 -1.99 3.12
CA PRO A 176 -18.65 -3.31 3.75
C PRO A 176 -19.15 -4.44 2.83
N GLU A 177 -20.20 -4.18 2.04
CA GLU A 177 -20.80 -5.14 1.12
C GLU A 177 -19.85 -5.47 -0.04
N GLN A 178 -19.05 -4.50 -0.51
CA GLN A 178 -18.02 -4.77 -1.50
C GLN A 178 -16.90 -5.64 -0.93
N VAL A 179 -16.50 -5.44 0.33
CA VAL A 179 -15.52 -6.30 1.00
C VAL A 179 -16.05 -7.73 1.16
N ASP A 180 -17.34 -7.88 1.49
CA ASP A 180 -17.99 -9.19 1.56
C ASP A 180 -18.06 -9.86 0.18
N ALA A 181 -18.38 -9.11 -0.88
CA ALA A 181 -18.37 -9.61 -2.24
C ALA A 181 -16.97 -10.09 -2.67
N ILE A 182 -15.91 -9.37 -2.28
CA ILE A 182 -14.52 -9.82 -2.49
C ILE A 182 -14.29 -11.14 -1.77
N CYS A 183 -14.66 -11.25 -0.49
CA CYS A 183 -14.52 -12.48 0.28
C CYS A 183 -15.29 -13.65 -0.37
N ALA A 184 -16.53 -13.42 -0.81
CA ALA A 184 -17.35 -14.42 -1.49
C ALA A 184 -16.72 -14.88 -2.81
N ALA A 185 -16.13 -13.96 -3.58
CA ALA A 185 -15.40 -14.30 -4.80
C ALA A 185 -14.23 -15.25 -4.50
N PHE A 186 -13.39 -14.92 -3.51
CA PHE A 186 -12.32 -15.79 -3.04
C PHE A 186 -12.84 -17.17 -2.60
N ALA A 187 -13.87 -17.21 -1.75
CA ALA A 187 -14.47 -18.46 -1.30
C ALA A 187 -14.92 -19.36 -2.47
N SER A 188 -15.52 -18.76 -3.50
CA SER A 188 -16.07 -19.50 -4.65
C SER A 188 -15.00 -20.10 -5.57
N ILE A 189 -13.80 -19.52 -5.64
CA ILE A 189 -12.71 -20.00 -6.50
C ILE A 189 -11.79 -20.99 -5.78
N ARG A 190 -11.96 -21.19 -4.48
CA ARG A 190 -11.11 -22.07 -3.67
C ARG A 190 -11.28 -23.56 -4.04
N GLY A 191 -12.37 -23.93 -4.70
CA GLY A 191 -12.74 -25.34 -4.96
C GLY A 191 -12.98 -26.13 -3.67
N PRO A 192 -13.59 -27.33 -3.73
CA PRO A 192 -13.61 -28.24 -2.58
C PRO A 192 -12.16 -28.60 -2.25
N ALA A 193 -11.68 -28.17 -1.08
CA ALA A 193 -10.34 -28.38 -0.51
C ALA A 193 -9.45 -29.36 -1.31
N GLY A 194 -8.89 -28.88 -2.41
CA GLY A 194 -8.04 -29.66 -3.30
C GLY A 194 -6.65 -29.64 -2.72
N GLU A 195 -6.31 -30.74 -2.05
CA GLU A 195 -4.96 -31.26 -1.81
C GLU A 195 -3.85 -30.26 -2.12
N ALA A 196 -3.23 -29.73 -1.07
CA ALA A 196 -1.83 -29.35 -1.17
C ALA A 196 -1.10 -30.57 -1.74
N ARG A 197 -0.77 -30.56 -3.04
CA ARG A 197 0.11 -31.58 -3.61
C ARG A 197 1.43 -31.46 -2.84
N PRO A 198 1.83 -32.47 -2.06
CA PRO A 198 3.16 -32.47 -1.50
C PRO A 198 4.17 -32.53 -2.66
N ALA A 199 5.33 -31.94 -2.40
CA ALA A 199 6.46 -31.79 -3.31
C ALA A 199 6.85 -33.08 -4.06
#